data_AF-A0A6A7LFJ8-F1
#
_entry.id   AF-A0A6A7LFJ8-F1
#
_cell.length_a   1.000
_cell.length_b   1.000
_cell.length_c   1.000
_cell.angle_alpha   90.00
_cell.angle_beta   90.00
_cell.angle_gamma   90.00
#
_symmetry.space_group_name_H-M   'P 1'
#
loop_
_entity.id
_entity.type
_entity.pdbx_description
1 polymer ?
#
loop_
_entity_poly.entity_id
_entity_poly.type
_entity_poly.pdbx_seq_one_letter_code
_entity_poly.pdbx_strand_id
1 'polypeptide(L)'
;MVKDPNFLKTTEDFTKKFNFEAAYFTEVNGNRTMVLVLDLPRPDMIPAIAEPLFQGFDTIVEIPPAMNLDDLKKAISGIQGVSLDSVLGQYQ
;
A
#
# COMPACT_ATOMS: atom_id res chain seq x y z
N MET A 1 -22.79 -8.48 -2.56
CA MET A 1 -23.19 -7.85 -3.82
C MET A 1 -22.87 -6.38 -3.70
N VAL A 2 -22.13 -5.77 -4.63
CA VAL A 2 -21.88 -4.32 -4.63
C VAL A 2 -23.23 -3.64 -4.85
N LYS A 3 -23.70 -2.87 -3.87
CA LYS A 3 -25.03 -2.24 -3.88
C LYS A 3 -25.00 -0.82 -4.41
N ASP A 4 -23.84 -0.18 -4.40
CA ASP A 4 -23.66 1.19 -4.90
C ASP A 4 -23.42 1.17 -6.42
N PRO A 5 -24.32 1.76 -7.23
CA PRO A 5 -24.12 1.87 -8.68
C PRO A 5 -22.91 2.75 -9.06
N ASN A 6 -22.40 3.58 -8.15
CA ASN A 6 -21.25 4.45 -8.39
C ASN A 6 -19.92 3.84 -7.92
N PHE A 7 -19.91 2.63 -7.36
CA PHE A 7 -18.72 2.01 -6.77
C PHE A 7 -17.48 2.07 -7.68
N LEU A 8 -17.63 1.70 -8.96
CA LEU A 8 -16.51 1.72 -9.92
C LEU A 8 -15.99 3.13 -10.17
N LYS A 9 -16.90 4.09 -10.37
CA LYS A 9 -16.52 5.49 -10.59
C LYS A 9 -15.79 6.05 -9.37
N THR A 10 -16.31 5.80 -8.16
CA THR A 10 -15.68 6.22 -6.90
C THR A 10 -14.28 5.62 -6.76
N THR A 11 -14.12 4.35 -7.11
CA THR A 11 -12.82 3.65 -7.07
C THR A 11 -11.83 4.24 -8.08
N GLU A 12 -12.27 4.55 -9.30
CA GLU A 12 -11.44 5.20 -10.32
C GLU A 12 -11.03 6.62 -9.90
N ASP A 13 -11.98 7.42 -9.42
CA ASP A 13 -11.75 8.79 -8.98
C ASP A 13 -10.79 8.82 -7.78
N PHE A 14 -10.96 7.90 -6.83
CA PHE A 14 -10.05 7.72 -5.70
C PHE A 14 -8.64 7.36 -6.16
N THR A 15 -8.52 6.40 -7.09
CA THR A 15 -7.22 5.97 -7.61
C THR A 15 -6.46 7.12 -8.29
N LYS A 16 -7.18 7.95 -9.07
CA LYS A 16 -6.60 9.12 -9.74
C LYS A 16 -6.21 10.23 -8.75
N LYS A 17 -7.01 10.46 -7.71
CA LYS A 17 -6.80 11.55 -6.74
C LYS A 17 -5.46 11.43 -6.01
N PHE A 18 -5.06 10.22 -5.63
CA PHE A 18 -3.86 9.99 -4.83
C PHE A 18 -2.64 9.52 -5.63
N ASN A 19 -2.78 9.41 -6.97
CA ASN A 19 -1.70 9.01 -7.86
C ASN A 19 -0.96 7.75 -7.38
N PHE A 20 -1.71 6.69 -7.11
CA PHE A 20 -1.12 5.40 -6.71
C PHE A 20 -0.17 4.91 -7.80
N GLU A 21 0.99 4.38 -7.38
CA GLU A 21 1.96 3.73 -8.25
C GLU A 21 1.38 2.46 -8.88
N ALA A 22 0.55 1.75 -8.11
CA ALA A 22 -0.19 0.60 -8.56
C ALA A 22 -1.49 0.42 -7.78
N ALA A 23 -2.50 -0.11 -8.45
CA ALA A 23 -3.76 -0.52 -7.86
C ALA A 23 -4.11 -1.92 -8.35
N TYR A 24 -4.22 -2.86 -7.42
CA TYR A 24 -4.61 -4.24 -7.69
C TYR A 24 -5.90 -4.57 -6.95
N PHE A 25 -6.71 -5.41 -7.58
CA PHE A 25 -7.98 -5.87 -7.02
C PHE A 25 -7.91 -7.39 -6.94
N THR A 26 -7.93 -7.93 -5.73
CA THR A 26 -7.75 -9.36 -5.47
C THR A 26 -8.67 -9.83 -4.37
N GLU A 27 -8.68 -11.13 -4.15
CA GLU A 27 -9.16 -11.72 -2.91
C GLU A 27 -8.02 -11.79 -1.88
N VAL A 28 -8.34 -11.54 -0.60
CA VAL A 28 -7.51 -11.84 0.57
C VAL A 28 -8.42 -12.39 1.66
N ASN A 29 -8.16 -13.62 2.13
CA ASN A 29 -8.90 -14.27 3.22
C ASN A 29 -10.43 -14.28 3.03
N GLY A 30 -10.91 -14.58 1.82
CA GLY A 30 -12.31 -14.60 1.43
C GLY A 30 -12.91 -13.23 1.08
N ASN A 31 -12.16 -12.15 1.28
CA ASN A 31 -12.66 -10.78 1.12
C ASN A 31 -12.18 -10.16 -0.18
N ARG A 32 -13.04 -9.32 -0.79
CA ARG A 32 -12.62 -8.45 -1.90
C ARG A 32 -11.72 -7.37 -1.33
N THR A 33 -10.52 -7.28 -1.87
CA THR A 33 -9.47 -6.42 -1.34
C THR A 33 -8.87 -5.57 -2.45
N MET A 34 -8.68 -4.29 -2.14
CA MET A 34 -7.88 -3.39 -2.95
C MET A 34 -6.48 -3.33 -2.35
N VAL A 35 -5.46 -3.60 -3.15
CA VAL A 35 -4.05 -3.41 -2.76
C VAL A 35 -3.56 -2.19 -3.52
N LEU A 36 -3.26 -1.14 -2.77
CA LEU A 36 -2.90 0.17 -3.30
C LEU A 36 -1.47 0.49 -2.88
N VAL A 37 -0.60 0.74 -3.86
CA VAL A 37 0.80 1.11 -3.64
C VAL A 37 0.95 2.59 -3.93
N LEU A 38 1.50 3.34 -2.97
CA LEU A 38 1.82 4.75 -3.14
C LEU A 38 3.08 5.11 -2.36
N ASP A 39 3.78 6.12 -2.86
CA ASP A 39 4.79 6.84 -2.08
C ASP A 39 4.09 7.83 -1.14
N LEU A 40 4.37 7.73 0.15
CA LEU A 40 3.79 8.58 1.18
C LEU A 40 4.85 9.55 1.72
N PRO A 41 4.77 10.86 1.40
CA PRO A 41 5.81 11.80 1.79
C PRO A 41 5.97 11.97 3.31
N ARG A 42 4.85 11.87 4.05
CA ARG A 42 4.82 12.05 5.50
C ARG A 42 3.69 11.24 6.16
N PRO A 43 3.88 10.71 7.38
CA PRO A 43 2.86 9.92 8.08
C PRO A 43 1.54 10.66 8.35
N ASP A 44 1.58 11.99 8.47
CA ASP A 44 0.38 12.80 8.73
C ASP A 44 -0.60 12.87 7.54
N MET A 45 -0.20 12.35 6.37
CA MET A 45 -1.07 12.21 5.22
C MET A 45 -1.92 10.93 5.24
N ILE A 46 -1.64 9.98 6.14
CA ILE A 46 -2.40 8.72 6.28
C ILE A 46 -3.91 8.98 6.42
N PRO A 47 -4.39 9.88 7.30
CA PRO A 47 -5.82 10.13 7.44
C PRO A 47 -6.47 10.63 6.15
N ALA A 48 -5.76 11.40 5.33
CA ALA A 48 -6.30 11.91 4.07
C ALA A 48 -6.64 10.80 3.07
N ILE A 49 -5.91 9.68 3.12
CA ILE A 49 -6.10 8.50 2.27
C ILE A 49 -7.07 7.50 2.91
N ALA A 50 -6.94 7.28 4.23
CA ALA A 50 -7.71 6.27 4.95
C ALA A 50 -9.16 6.70 5.24
N GLU A 51 -9.40 7.97 5.58
CA GLU A 51 -10.74 8.45 5.96
C GLU A 51 -11.80 8.26 4.84
N PRO A 52 -11.51 8.53 3.56
CA PRO A 52 -12.42 8.22 2.48
C PRO A 52 -12.75 6.72 2.34
N LEU A 53 -11.82 5.84 2.72
CA LEU A 53 -12.04 4.39 2.68
C LEU A 53 -12.93 3.94 3.84
N PHE A 54 -12.72 4.49 5.04
CA PHE A 54 -13.57 4.23 6.20
C PHE A 54 -15.01 4.69 5.97
N GLN A 55 -15.20 5.91 5.48
CA GLN A 55 -16.53 6.49 5.27
C GLN A 55 -17.22 5.97 4.01
N GLY A 56 -16.44 5.74 2.94
CA GLY A 56 -16.98 5.45 1.61
C GLY A 56 -17.24 3.97 1.35
N PHE A 57 -16.56 3.05 2.05
CA PHE A 57 -16.52 1.65 1.64
C PHE A 57 -16.80 0.59 2.72
N ASP A 58 -17.09 0.97 3.98
CA ASP A 58 -17.32 0.01 5.09
C ASP A 58 -16.26 -1.11 5.12
N THR A 59 -14.98 -0.71 5.07
CA THR A 59 -13.84 -1.63 4.96
C THR A 59 -12.94 -1.58 6.19
N ILE A 60 -12.18 -2.65 6.37
CA ILE A 60 -10.95 -2.64 7.14
C ILE A 60 -9.87 -2.00 6.26
N VAL A 61 -9.05 -1.11 6.83
CA VAL A 61 -7.91 -0.48 6.14
C VAL A 61 -6.63 -0.87 6.88
N GLU A 62 -5.69 -1.45 6.15
CA GLU A 62 -4.36 -1.82 6.63
C GLU A 62 -3.31 -1.02 5.84
N ILE A 63 -2.33 -0.45 6.53
CA ILE A 63 -1.28 0.36 5.92
C ILE A 63 0.09 -0.18 6.37
N PRO A 64 0.54 -1.29 5.77
CA PRO A 64 1.89 -1.80 6.02
C PRO A 64 2.92 -0.89 5.32
N PRO A 65 3.96 -0.40 6.04
CA PRO A 65 5.05 0.31 5.40
C PRO A 65 5.84 -0.65 4.50
N ALA A 66 6.17 -0.20 3.29
CA ALA A 66 7.02 -0.92 2.37
C ALA A 66 8.31 -0.12 2.13
N MET A 67 9.43 -0.82 1.95
CA MET A 67 10.70 -0.22 1.54
C MET A 67 11.01 -0.66 0.13
N ASN A 68 11.35 0.29 -0.74
CA ASN A 68 11.94 -0.06 -2.04
C ASN A 68 13.40 -0.53 -1.84
N LEU A 69 14.06 -0.94 -2.92
CA LEU A 69 15.43 -1.45 -2.85
C LEU A 69 16.44 -0.40 -2.32
N ASP A 70 16.24 0.88 -2.63
CA ASP A 70 17.16 1.93 -2.17
C ASP A 70 16.96 2.25 -0.69
N ASP A 71 15.72 2.20 -0.20
CA ASP A 71 15.42 2.32 1.23
C ASP A 71 15.98 1.14 2.02
N LEU A 72 15.89 -0.08 1.47
CA LEU A 72 16.52 -1.26 2.06
C LEU A 72 18.05 -1.12 2.15
N LYS A 73 18.71 -0.63 1.09
CA LYS A 73 20.17 -0.37 1.11
C LYS A 73 20.56 0.65 2.17
N LYS A 74 19.80 1.74 2.30
CA LYS A 74 20.01 2.76 3.35
C LYS A 74 19.81 2.17 4.74
N ALA A 75 18.80 1.33 4.93
CA ALA A 75 18.54 0.68 6.21
C ALA A 75 19.71 -0.25 6.61
N ILE A 76 20.18 -1.09 5.68
CA ILE A 76 21.26 -2.06 5.94
C ILE A 76 22.59 -1.36 6.23
N SER A 77 22.92 -0.25 5.56
CA SER A 77 24.17 0.46 5.81
C SER A 77 24.30 1.01 7.23
N GLY A 78 23.18 1.22 7.93
CA GLY A 78 23.15 1.61 9.33
C GLY A 78 23.24 0.46 10.34
N ILE A 79 23.15 -0.80 9.89
CA ILE A 79 23.16 -1.98 10.77
C ILE A 79 24.56 -2.58 10.81
N GLN A 80 25.22 -2.55 11.97
CA GLN A 80 26.52 -3.20 12.15
C GLN A 80 26.43 -4.72 11.96
N GLY A 81 27.29 -5.27 11.09
CA GLY A 81 27.43 -6.72 10.90
C GLY A 81 26.50 -7.35 9.87
N VAL A 82 25.68 -6.58 9.14
CA VAL A 82 24.85 -7.08 8.03
C VAL A 82 25.46 -6.65 6.70
N SER A 83 25.76 -7.61 5.81
CA SER A 83 26.17 -7.33 4.43
C SER A 83 25.00 -7.60 3.47
N LEU A 84 24.92 -6.88 2.35
CA LEU A 84 23.86 -7.09 1.34
C LEU A 84 23.92 -8.52 0.76
N ASP A 85 25.13 -9.07 0.64
CA ASP A 85 25.35 -10.43 0.13
C ASP A 85 24.73 -11.50 1.04
N SER A 86 24.69 -11.29 2.36
CA SER A 86 24.09 -12.27 3.28
C SER A 86 22.56 -12.26 3.27
N VAL A 87 21.94 -11.12 2.92
CA VAL A 87 20.48 -10.97 2.85
C VAL A 87 19.93 -11.47 1.51
N LEU A 88 20.61 -11.14 0.41
CA LEU A 88 20.17 -11.51 -0.94
C LEU A 88 20.61 -12.91 -1.34
N GLY A 89 21.69 -13.43 -0.77
CA GLY A 89 22.19 -14.79 -1.00
C GLY A 89 21.32 -15.90 -0.41
N GLN A 90 20.28 -15.58 0.38
CA GLN A 90 19.34 -16.57 0.92
C GLN A 90 18.18 -16.92 -0.04
N TYR A 91 18.10 -16.25 -1.19
CA TYR A 91 17.07 -16.45 -2.21
C TYR A 91 17.62 -16.98 -3.55
N GLN A 92 18.82 -17.56 -3.53
CA GLN A 92 19.37 -18.41 -4.61
C GLN A 92 19.46 -19.86 -4.13
#